data_AF-A0A0L8FXE7-F1
#
_entry.id   AF-A0A0L8FXE7-F1
#
_cell.length_a   1.000
_cell.length_b   1.000
_cell.length_c   1.000
_cell.angle_alpha   90.00
_cell.angle_beta   90.00
_cell.angle_gamma   90.00
#
_symmetry.space_group_name_H-M   'P 1'
#
loop_
_entity.id
_entity.type
_entity.pdbx_description
1 polymer ?
#
loop_
_entity_poly.entity_id
_entity_poly.type
_entity_poly.pdbx_seq_one_letter_code
_entity_poly.pdbx_strand_id
1 'polypeptide(L)'
;MLSILMFIRLLPCLVAFLGTSSLESIRKWDVPNARPWEYIWFISSLSAYLGWKAMAKNDTILIKQYIIGSVVFGVLPVLYGFVDQGDDFYDYIMNKQQSSKMLGFPAVLIWFMFLAISAQIHGLGLYFSIQLIKAWKPRKKKTK
;
A
#
# COMPACT_ATOMS: atom_id res chain seq x y z
N MET A 1 -7.07 -7.63 -0.30
CA MET A 1 -8.02 -6.95 -1.21
C MET A 1 -7.41 -5.72 -1.87
N LEU A 2 -6.89 -4.73 -1.13
CA LEU A 2 -6.25 -3.53 -1.71
C LEU A 2 -5.08 -3.84 -2.65
N SER A 3 -4.22 -4.80 -2.31
CA SER A 3 -3.15 -5.26 -3.20
C SER A 3 -3.64 -5.81 -4.54
N ILE A 4 -4.83 -6.43 -4.56
CA ILE A 4 -5.43 -6.94 -5.81
C ILE A 4 -5.90 -5.77 -6.67
N LEU A 5 -6.54 -4.76 -6.05
CA LEU A 5 -6.93 -3.54 -6.75
C LEU A 5 -5.71 -2.80 -7.31
N MET A 6 -4.64 -2.69 -6.53
CA MET A 6 -3.38 -2.09 -6.97
C MET A 6 -2.74 -2.90 -8.10
N PHE A 7 -2.77 -4.24 -8.03
CA PHE A 7 -2.28 -5.10 -9.11
C PHE A 7 -3.05 -4.85 -10.41
N ILE A 8 -4.38 -4.85 -10.37
CA ILE A 8 -5.24 -4.58 -11.56
C ILE A 8 -4.92 -3.21 -12.15
N ARG A 9 -4.68 -2.21 -11.30
CA ARG A 9 -4.32 -0.86 -11.74
C ARG A 9 -2.94 -0.78 -12.40
N LEU A 10 -1.95 -1.45 -11.84
CA LEU A 10 -0.56 -1.42 -12.35
C LEU A 10 -0.37 -2.35 -13.54
N LEU A 11 -1.25 -3.34 -13.72
CA LEU A 11 -1.18 -4.36 -14.76
C LEU A 11 -1.00 -3.77 -16.17
N PRO A 12 -1.76 -2.74 -16.62
CA PRO A 12 -1.60 -2.21 -17.95
C PRO A 12 -0.20 -1.60 -18.15
N CYS A 13 0.33 -0.85 -17.18
CA CYS A 13 1.69 -0.33 -17.23
C CYS A 13 2.75 -1.44 -17.25
N LEU A 14 2.57 -2.52 -16.48
CA LEU A 14 3.47 -3.66 -16.48
C LEU A 14 3.47 -4.39 -17.84
N VAL A 15 2.30 -4.55 -18.45
CA VAL A 15 2.14 -5.19 -19.77
C VAL A 15 2.73 -4.30 -20.89
N ALA A 16 2.61 -2.98 -20.77
CA ALA A 16 3.25 -2.03 -21.68
C ALA A 16 4.78 -2.07 -21.57
N PHE A 17 5.32 -2.18 -20.35
CA PHE A 17 6.76 -2.35 -20.13
C PHE A 17 7.33 -3.60 -20.79
N LEU A 18 6.53 -4.68 -20.91
CA LEU A 18 6.92 -5.94 -21.56
C LEU A 18 6.91 -5.89 -23.10
N GLY A 19 6.75 -4.70 -23.71
CA GLY A 19 6.92 -4.50 -25.15
C GLY A 19 5.71 -4.91 -26.01
N THR A 20 4.57 -5.22 -25.39
CA THR A 20 3.32 -5.45 -26.14
C THR A 20 2.67 -4.10 -26.47
N SER A 21 2.03 -3.96 -27.64
CA SER A 21 1.42 -2.73 -28.20
C SER A 21 0.25 -2.12 -27.38
N SER A 22 0.18 -2.41 -26.08
CA SER A 22 -0.87 -2.00 -25.15
C SER A 22 -0.84 -0.51 -24.76
N LEU A 23 0.25 0.21 -25.02
CA LEU A 23 0.35 1.67 -24.77
C LEU A 23 -0.78 2.47 -25.46
N GLU A 24 -1.14 2.10 -26.69
CA GLU A 24 -2.26 2.70 -27.43
C GLU A 24 -3.64 2.32 -26.84
N SER A 25 -3.75 1.13 -26.24
CA SER A 25 -4.99 0.66 -25.60
C SER A 25 -5.21 1.33 -24.24
N ILE A 26 -4.13 1.60 -23.50
CA ILE A 26 -4.15 2.30 -22.20
C ILE A 26 -4.48 3.77 -22.37
N ARG A 27 -4.03 4.40 -23.47
CA ARG A 27 -4.35 5.80 -23.79
C ARG A 27 -5.86 6.06 -23.98
N LYS A 28 -6.66 5.02 -24.26
CA LYS A 28 -8.13 5.11 -24.31
C LYS A 28 -8.78 5.15 -22.93
N TRP A 29 -8.09 4.66 -21.90
CA TRP A 29 -8.55 4.76 -20.52
C TRP A 29 -8.03 6.07 -19.96
N ASP A 30 -8.95 6.93 -19.53
CA ASP A 30 -8.69 8.23 -18.90
C ASP A 30 -8.14 8.04 -17.48
N VAL A 31 -7.09 7.22 -17.34
CA VAL A 31 -6.48 6.83 -16.07
C VAL A 31 -5.09 7.46 -16.01
N PRO A 32 -4.78 8.25 -14.97
CA PRO A 32 -3.48 8.87 -14.84
C PRO A 32 -2.38 7.82 -14.66
N ASN A 33 -1.20 8.10 -15.21
CA ASN A 33 -0.01 7.27 -15.08
C ASN A 33 0.26 6.93 -13.60
N ALA A 34 0.69 5.70 -13.35
CA ALA A 34 1.02 5.26 -12.01
C ALA A 34 2.26 5.98 -11.49
N ARG A 35 2.18 6.45 -10.25
CA ARG A 35 3.25 7.19 -9.58
C ARG A 35 4.24 6.23 -8.89
N PRO A 36 5.50 6.63 -8.66
CA PRO A 36 6.53 5.76 -8.08
C PRO A 36 6.12 5.09 -6.77
N TRP A 37 5.43 5.81 -5.89
CA TRP A 37 4.99 5.29 -4.60
C TRP A 37 3.98 4.15 -4.74
N GLU A 38 3.19 4.10 -5.81
CA GLU A 38 2.22 3.03 -6.05
C GLU A 38 2.92 1.68 -6.28
N TYR A 39 4.00 1.69 -7.05
CA TYR A 39 4.82 0.51 -7.31
C TYR A 39 5.51 0.01 -6.04
N ILE A 40 6.11 0.93 -5.27
CA ILE A 40 6.77 0.58 -4.01
C ILE A 40 5.75 0.05 -3.00
N TRP A 41 4.58 0.68 -2.93
CA TRP A 41 3.48 0.24 -2.06
C TRP A 41 3.02 -1.19 -2.38
N PHE A 42 2.94 -1.55 -3.67
CA PHE A 42 2.54 -2.89 -4.08
C PHE A 42 3.43 -4.01 -3.49
N ILE A 43 4.72 -3.72 -3.28
CA ILE A 43 5.70 -4.65 -2.66
C ILE A 43 5.30 -4.98 -1.21
N SER A 44 4.52 -4.14 -0.52
CA SER A 44 4.02 -4.44 0.83
C SER A 44 3.20 -5.74 0.88
N SER A 45 2.65 -6.19 -0.25
CA SER A 45 1.94 -7.46 -0.37
C SER A 45 2.84 -8.67 -0.05
N LEU A 46 4.12 -8.60 -0.41
CA LEU A 46 5.10 -9.62 -0.04
C LEU A 46 5.32 -9.64 1.47
N SER A 47 5.38 -8.47 2.09
CA SER A 47 5.49 -8.34 3.55
C SER A 47 4.28 -9.00 4.22
N ALA A 48 3.06 -8.70 3.75
CA ALA A 48 1.83 -9.31 4.27
C ALA A 48 1.83 -10.84 4.18
N TYR A 49 2.40 -11.41 3.10
CA TYR A 49 2.58 -12.86 2.98
C TYR A 49 3.52 -13.43 4.07
N LEU A 50 4.62 -12.73 4.40
CA LEU A 50 5.50 -13.14 5.50
C LEU A 50 4.76 -13.14 6.85
N GLY A 51 3.95 -12.11 7.10
CA GLY A 51 3.11 -12.02 8.30
C GLY A 51 2.12 -13.18 8.39
N TRP A 52 1.47 -13.52 7.28
CA TRP A 52 0.59 -14.69 7.20
C TRP A 52 1.31 -15.99 7.51
N LYS A 53 2.47 -16.23 6.89
CA LYS A 53 3.28 -17.43 7.10
C LYS A 53 3.76 -17.56 8.55
N ALA A 54 4.04 -16.44 9.21
CA ALA A 54 4.48 -16.42 10.61
C ALA A 54 3.43 -16.95 11.59
N MET A 55 2.14 -16.72 11.31
CA MET A 55 1.04 -17.09 12.20
C MET A 55 0.93 -18.61 12.39
N ALA A 56 1.27 -19.41 11.38
CA ALA A 56 1.14 -20.88 11.45
C ALA A 56 2.06 -21.53 12.49
N LYS A 57 3.21 -20.91 12.79
CA LYS A 57 4.23 -21.47 13.69
C LYS A 57 4.63 -20.54 14.83
N ASN A 58 3.89 -19.45 15.03
CA ASN A 58 4.25 -18.38 15.96
C ASN A 58 5.69 -17.88 15.74
N ASP A 59 6.09 -17.75 14.47
CA ASP A 59 7.46 -17.46 14.08
C ASP A 59 7.78 -15.97 14.28
N THR A 60 8.48 -15.67 15.37
CA THR A 60 8.86 -14.30 15.73
C THR A 60 9.83 -13.66 14.73
N ILE A 61 10.61 -14.44 13.98
CA ILE A 61 11.54 -13.92 12.97
C ILE A 61 10.74 -13.42 11.77
N LEU A 62 9.78 -14.21 11.30
CA LEU A 62 8.91 -13.83 10.19
C LEU A 62 8.03 -12.61 10.53
N ILE A 63 7.53 -12.49 11.77
CA ILE A 63 6.82 -11.26 12.18
C ILE A 63 7.74 -10.04 12.19
N LYS A 64 9.00 -10.17 12.62
CA LYS A 64 9.96 -9.05 12.53
C LYS A 64 10.21 -8.63 11.07
N GLN A 65 10.33 -9.59 10.15
CA GLN A 65 10.45 -9.30 8.72
C GLN A 65 9.19 -8.63 8.17
N TYR A 66 7.99 -9.09 8.56
CA TYR A 66 6.72 -8.44 8.25
C TYR A 66 6.70 -6.98 8.74
N ILE A 67 7.14 -6.70 9.97
CA ILE A 67 7.19 -5.35 10.53
C ILE A 67 8.11 -4.46 9.69
N ILE A 68 9.35 -4.89 9.44
CA ILE A 68 10.32 -4.11 8.65
C ILE A 68 9.78 -3.85 7.25
N GLY A 69 9.29 -4.90 6.58
CA GLY A 69 8.73 -4.78 5.23
C GLY A 69 7.48 -3.90 5.17
N SER A 70 6.60 -3.96 6.19
CA SER A 70 5.41 -3.11 6.26
C SER A 70 5.76 -1.65 6.53
N VAL A 71 6.82 -1.36 7.28
CA VAL A 71 7.31 0.01 7.45
C VAL A 71 7.89 0.53 6.13
N VAL A 72 8.83 -0.20 5.54
CA VAL A 72 9.59 0.25 4.36
C VAL A 72 8.72 0.32 3.10
N PHE A 73 7.90 -0.71 2.85
CA PHE A 73 7.09 -0.82 1.63
C PHE A 73 5.62 -0.48 1.85
N GLY A 74 5.14 -0.35 3.09
CA GLY A 74 3.75 0.00 3.38
C GLY A 74 3.60 1.44 3.87
N VAL A 75 4.18 1.74 5.03
CA VAL A 75 4.02 3.04 5.71
C VAL A 75 4.73 4.15 4.95
N LEU A 76 6.02 3.99 4.60
CA LEU A 76 6.77 5.05 3.91
C LEU A 76 6.15 5.44 2.56
N PRO A 77 5.72 4.50 1.69
CA PRO A 77 5.07 4.88 0.44
C PRO A 77 3.70 5.52 0.65
N VAL A 78 2.96 5.17 1.71
CA VAL A 78 1.72 5.88 2.06
C VAL A 78 2.00 7.32 2.47
N LEU A 79 2.99 7.55 3.34
CA LEU A 79 3.36 8.89 3.76
C LEU A 79 3.85 9.73 2.59
N TYR A 80 4.71 9.15 1.74
CA TYR A 80 5.15 9.81 0.51
C TYR A 80 3.96 10.10 -0.40
N GLY A 81 3.03 9.16 -0.59
CA GLY A 81 1.85 9.34 -1.42
C GLY A 81 0.95 10.50 -0.95
N PHE A 82 0.84 10.72 0.36
CA PHE A 82 0.12 11.89 0.88
C PHE A 82 0.81 13.22 0.54
N VAL A 83 2.14 13.27 0.61
CA VAL A 83 2.91 14.47 0.25
C VAL A 83 2.82 14.71 -1.26
N ASP A 84 3.03 13.66 -2.05
CA ASP A 84 3.03 13.69 -3.52
C ASP A 84 1.67 14.09 -4.12
N GLN A 85 0.57 13.78 -3.44
CA GLN A 85 -0.79 14.18 -3.84
C GLN A 85 -1.25 15.47 -3.14
N GLY A 86 -0.44 16.03 -2.24
CA GLY A 86 -0.81 17.13 -1.36
C GLY A 86 -1.20 18.40 -2.12
N ASP A 87 -0.40 18.77 -3.12
CA ASP A 87 -0.64 19.96 -3.94
C ASP A 87 -1.92 19.79 -4.78
N ASP A 88 -2.08 18.65 -5.45
CA ASP A 88 -3.29 18.33 -6.23
C ASP A 88 -4.56 18.37 -5.37
N PHE A 89 -4.46 17.91 -4.12
CA PHE A 89 -5.58 17.91 -3.18
C PHE A 89 -5.90 19.32 -2.70
N TYR A 90 -4.88 20.10 -2.38
CA TYR A 90 -5.03 21.50 -2.00
C TYR A 90 -5.70 22.30 -3.12
N ASP A 91 -5.23 22.15 -4.37
CA ASP A 91 -5.80 22.83 -5.53
C ASP A 91 -7.23 22.38 -5.83
N TYR A 92 -7.53 21.10 -5.66
CA TYR A 92 -8.89 20.58 -5.82
C TYR A 92 -9.86 21.17 -4.78
N ILE A 93 -9.45 21.23 -3.50
CA ILE A 93 -10.31 21.70 -2.42
C ILE A 93 -10.44 23.22 -2.41
N MET A 94 -9.33 23.94 -2.52
CA MET A 94 -9.29 25.39 -2.33
C MET A 94 -9.61 26.15 -3.61
N ASN A 95 -8.99 25.74 -4.73
CA ASN A 95 -9.07 26.45 -6.00
C ASN A 95 -10.17 25.91 -6.92
N LYS A 96 -10.86 24.82 -6.50
CA LYS A 96 -11.89 24.09 -7.29
C LYS A 96 -11.40 23.73 -8.69
N GLN A 97 -10.09 23.55 -8.85
CA GLN A 97 -9.51 23.16 -10.13
C GLN A 97 -9.92 21.74 -10.50
N GLN A 98 -10.05 21.47 -11.80
CA GLN A 98 -10.39 20.13 -12.25
C GLN A 98 -9.19 19.20 -12.07
N SER A 99 -9.28 18.29 -11.11
CA SER A 99 -8.43 17.10 -11.04
C SER A 99 -8.73 16.19 -12.24
N SER A 100 -7.73 15.41 -12.67
CA SER A 100 -7.96 14.24 -13.51
C SER A 100 -9.08 13.37 -12.92
N LYS A 101 -9.88 12.75 -13.78
CA LYS A 101 -10.98 11.88 -13.34
C LYS A 101 -10.51 10.44 -13.31
N MET A 102 -11.05 9.67 -12.38
CA MET A 102 -10.90 8.22 -12.32
C MET A 102 -12.24 7.65 -11.87
N LEU A 103 -12.78 6.70 -12.63
CA LEU A 103 -14.12 6.14 -12.40
C LEU A 103 -15.25 7.20 -12.31
N GLY A 104 -15.09 8.33 -13.02
CA GLY A 104 -16.06 9.45 -12.98
C GLY A 104 -15.91 10.41 -11.80
N PHE A 105 -15.00 10.13 -10.84
CA PHE A 105 -14.72 10.98 -9.69
C PHE A 105 -13.35 11.66 -9.82
N PRO A 106 -13.09 12.76 -9.10
CA PRO A 106 -11.76 13.34 -9.00
C PRO A 106 -10.76 12.29 -8.49
N ALA A 107 -9.73 12.01 -9.29
CA ALA A 107 -8.73 10.99 -8.98
C ALA A 107 -8.03 11.27 -7.65
N VAL A 108 -7.75 12.53 -7.34
CA VAL A 108 -7.11 12.94 -6.09
C VAL A 108 -7.90 12.50 -4.85
N LEU A 109 -9.25 12.56 -4.89
CA LEU A 109 -10.08 12.09 -3.79
C LEU A 109 -10.01 10.57 -3.62
N ILE A 110 -10.02 9.83 -4.74
CA ILE A 110 -9.87 8.38 -4.69
C ILE A 110 -8.50 8.01 -4.12
N TRP A 111 -7.44 8.74 -4.48
CA TRP A 111 -6.10 8.53 -3.95
C TRP A 111 -6.00 8.79 -2.46
N PHE A 112 -6.55 9.91 -1.99
CA PHE A 112 -6.58 10.21 -0.56
C PHE A 112 -7.35 9.17 0.24
N MET A 113 -8.50 8.68 -0.27
CA MET A 113 -9.24 7.59 0.37
C MET A 113 -8.42 6.29 0.41
N PHE A 114 -7.76 5.92 -0.69
CA PHE A 114 -6.88 4.76 -0.75
C PHE A 114 -5.73 4.86 0.27
N LEU A 115 -5.06 6.02 0.32
CA LEU A 115 -3.94 6.28 1.23
C LEU A 115 -4.40 6.25 2.69
N ALA A 116 -5.57 6.82 3.01
CA ALA A 116 -6.13 6.80 4.36
C ALA A 116 -6.47 5.37 4.83
N ILE A 117 -7.10 4.57 3.98
CA ILE A 117 -7.40 3.16 4.29
C ILE A 117 -6.09 2.36 4.44
N SER A 118 -5.11 2.61 3.56
CA SER A 118 -3.80 1.95 3.61
C SER A 118 -3.03 2.30 4.89
N ALA A 119 -3.09 3.56 5.32
CA ALA A 119 -2.51 4.01 6.60
C ALA A 119 -3.12 3.25 7.78
N GLN A 120 -4.44 3.10 7.81
CA GLN A 120 -5.14 2.35 8.87
C GLN A 120 -4.72 0.88 8.89
N ILE A 121 -4.67 0.23 7.73
CA ILE A 121 -4.31 -1.19 7.63
C ILE A 121 -2.88 -1.44 8.07
N HIS A 122 -1.92 -0.63 7.60
CA HIS A 122 -0.52 -0.77 7.99
C HIS A 122 -0.32 -0.41 9.47
N GLY A 123 -0.94 0.67 9.95
CA GLY A 123 -0.85 1.09 11.35
C GLY A 123 -1.38 0.04 12.33
N LEU A 124 -2.58 -0.49 12.07
CA LEU A 124 -3.18 -1.56 12.88
C LEU A 124 -2.40 -2.86 12.76
N GLY A 125 -1.96 -3.23 11.55
CA GLY A 125 -1.16 -4.44 11.32
C GLY A 125 0.17 -4.44 12.07
N LEU A 126 0.85 -3.29 12.10
CA LEU A 126 2.06 -3.08 12.89
C LEU A 126 1.77 -3.15 14.40
N TYR A 127 0.72 -2.46 14.86
CA TYR A 127 0.32 -2.50 16.27
C TYR A 127 0.07 -3.93 16.74
N PHE A 128 -0.75 -4.69 16.03
CA PHE A 128 -1.05 -6.08 16.39
C PHE A 128 0.18 -6.98 16.33
N SER A 129 1.05 -6.79 15.33
CA SER A 129 2.29 -7.57 15.20
C SER A 129 3.25 -7.36 16.38
N ILE A 130 3.31 -6.14 16.92
CA ILE A 130 4.07 -5.87 18.15
C ILE A 130 3.45 -6.60 19.35
N GLN A 131 2.13 -6.67 19.45
CA GLN A 131 1.46 -7.44 20.51
C GLN A 131 1.71 -8.95 20.36
N LEU A 132 1.69 -9.48 19.13
CA LEU A 132 2.01 -10.87 18.82
C LEU A 132 3.43 -11.24 19.27
N ILE A 133 4.44 -10.41 18.98
CA ILE A 133 5.81 -10.63 19.46
C ILE A 133 5.85 -10.72 20.98
N LYS A 134 5.08 -9.88 21.70
CA LYS A 134 5.02 -9.93 23.17
C LYS A 134 4.33 -11.20 23.66
N ALA A 135 3.23 -11.59 23.02
CA ALA A 135 2.43 -12.75 23.40
C ALA A 135 3.15 -14.08 23.14
N TRP A 136 3.97 -14.17 22.08
CA TRP A 136 4.72 -15.37 21.72
C TRP A 136 6.02 -15.56 22.53
N LYS A 137 6.37 -14.60 23.41
CA LYS A 137 7.51 -14.82 24.32
C LYS A 137 7.18 -15.96 25.30
N PRO A 138 8.10 -16.92 25.49
CA PRO A 138 7.91 -17.95 26.50
C PRO A 138 7.70 -17.29 27.87
N ARG A 139 6.68 -17.72 28.61
CA ARG A 139 6.48 -17.26 29.99
C ARG A 139 7.71 -17.67 30.80
N LYS A 140 8.40 -16.70 31.41
CA LYS A 140 9.47 -17.01 32.38
C LYS A 140 8.87 -17.93 33.45
N LYS A 141 9.39 -19.15 33.59
CA LYS A 141 9.06 -20.01 34.75
C LYS A 141 9.46 -19.23 35.99
N LYS A 142 8.51 -18.92 36.87
CA LYS A 142 8.84 -18.46 38.23
C LYS A 142 9.55 -19.64 38.89
N THR A 143 10.85 -19.52 39.12
CA THR A 143 11.57 -20.39 40.07
C THR A 143 10.90 -20.18 41.43
N LYS A 144 10.25 -21.23 41.93
CA LYS A 144 9.81 -21.32 43.32
C LYS A 144 11.02 -21.64 44.19
#